data_AF-A0AAW8UVD6-F1
#
_entry.id   AF-A0AAW8UVD6-F1
#
_cell.length_a   1.000
_cell.length_b   1.000
_cell.length_c   1.000
_cell.angle_alpha   90.00
_cell.angle_beta   90.00
_cell.angle_gamma   90.00
#
_symmetry.space_group_name_H-M   'P 1'
#
loop_
_entity.id
_entity.type
_entity.pdbx_description
1 polymer ?
#
loop_
_entity_poly.entity_id
_entity_poly.type
_entity_poly.pdbx_seq_one_letter_code
_entity_poly.pdbx_strand_id
1 'polypeptide(L)'
;KNVETLEELKKAYKKLALKLHPDCGGNEEEMKILNNEYDELFSKLKNTHKNKEGETYTKETTETPEQFKDIINKLFNLKMDGVAIEVVGTFIWLTGNTKPYKDDIKALEFRYSPKKYAWYKAP
;
A
#
# COMPACT_ATOMS: atom_id res chain seq x y z
N LYS A 1 18.08 -1.13 2.20
CA LYS A 1 17.45 -1.83 3.36
C LYS A 1 16.92 -3.15 2.82
N ASN A 2 17.29 -4.26 3.45
CA ASN A 2 16.74 -5.57 3.08
C ASN A 2 15.27 -5.59 3.49
N VAL A 3 14.43 -6.12 2.60
CA VAL A 3 13.01 -6.34 2.83
C VAL A 3 12.85 -7.81 3.16
N GLU A 4 12.38 -8.13 4.36
CA GLU A 4 12.33 -9.51 4.84
C GLU A 4 10.90 -10.03 4.98
N THR A 5 9.90 -9.15 4.99
CA THR A 5 8.48 -9.52 5.09
C THR A 5 7.59 -8.81 4.08
N LEU A 6 6.38 -9.32 3.88
CA LEU A 6 5.38 -8.71 3.01
C LEU A 6 5.05 -7.26 3.42
N GLU A 7 5.01 -7.00 4.72
CA GLU A 7 4.67 -5.69 5.30
C GLU A 7 5.74 -4.65 4.97
N GLU A 8 7.01 -5.05 5.08
CA GLU A 8 8.15 -4.21 4.70
C GLU A 8 8.19 -3.97 3.19
N LEU A 9 7.86 -4.99 2.39
CA LEU A 9 7.82 -4.93 0.94
C LEU A 9 6.81 -3.89 0.47
N LYS A 10 5.57 -4.00 0.97
CA LYS A 10 4.49 -3.06 0.66
C LYS A 10 4.81 -1.63 1.06
N LYS A 11 5.41 -1.46 2.24
CA LYS A 11 5.81 -0.14 2.74
C LYS A 11 6.92 0.48 1.89
N ALA A 12 7.92 -0.32 1.50
CA ALA A 12 8.99 0.11 0.60
C ALA A 12 8.44 0.47 -0.77
N TYR A 13 7.60 -0.40 -1.36
CA TYR A 13 6.94 -0.17 -2.63
C TYR A 13 6.13 1.13 -2.61
N LYS A 14 5.22 1.34 -1.65
CA LYS A 14 4.42 2.58 -1.58
C LYS A 14 5.28 3.83 -1.54
N LYS A 15 6.41 3.80 -0.82
CA LYS A 15 7.32 4.93 -0.70
C LYS A 15 8.03 5.24 -2.02
N LEU A 16 8.46 4.21 -2.76
CA LEU A 16 9.10 4.36 -4.05
C LEU A 16 8.08 4.74 -5.13
N ALA A 17 6.93 4.07 -5.15
CA ALA A 17 5.82 4.36 -6.06
C ALA A 17 5.39 5.83 -5.95
N LEU A 18 5.23 6.38 -4.75
CA LEU A 18 4.89 7.81 -4.58
C LEU A 18 5.91 8.76 -5.22
N LYS A 19 7.19 8.39 -5.26
CA LYS A 19 8.26 9.20 -5.86
C LYS A 19 8.36 9.03 -7.37
N LEU A 20 8.12 7.81 -7.85
CA LEU A 20 8.30 7.44 -9.25
C LEU A 20 7.01 7.57 -10.07
N HIS A 21 5.85 7.73 -9.42
CA HIS A 21 4.58 7.84 -10.12
C HIS A 21 4.56 9.08 -11.04
N PRO A 22 4.14 8.93 -12.32
CA PRO A 22 4.15 10.03 -13.29
C PRO A 22 3.34 11.24 -12.83
N ASP A 23 2.18 11.02 -12.21
CA ASP A 23 1.36 12.11 -11.63
C ASP A 23 1.98 12.82 -10.42
N CYS A 24 3.03 12.25 -9.82
CA CYS A 24 3.79 12.84 -8.72
C CYS A 24 5.16 13.39 -9.18
N GLY A 25 5.41 13.43 -10.50
CA GLY A 25 6.64 13.96 -11.09
C GLY A 25 7.73 12.93 -11.38
N GLY A 26 7.42 11.63 -11.37
CA GLY A 26 8.34 10.55 -11.72
C GLY A 26 8.21 10.04 -13.17
N ASN A 27 8.84 8.90 -13.48
CA ASN A 27 8.85 8.28 -14.82
C ASN A 27 8.12 6.92 -14.83
N GLU A 28 7.31 6.69 -15.87
CA GLU A 28 6.64 5.41 -16.13
C GLU A 28 7.61 4.23 -16.26
N GLU A 29 8.79 4.43 -16.85
CA GLU A 29 9.81 3.39 -16.99
C GLU A 29 10.34 2.93 -15.62
N GLU A 30 10.65 3.87 -14.73
CA GLU A 30 11.08 3.56 -13.36
C GLU A 30 9.97 2.88 -12.56
N MET A 31 8.71 3.28 -12.78
CA MET A 31 7.56 2.62 -12.17
C MET A 31 7.40 1.17 -12.66
N LYS A 32 7.63 0.90 -13.95
CA LYS A 32 7.62 -0.47 -14.50
C LYS A 32 8.72 -1.34 -13.87
N ILE A 33 9.93 -0.80 -13.72
CA ILE A 33 11.04 -1.51 -13.05
C ILE A 33 10.65 -1.84 -11.60
N LEU A 34 10.13 -0.86 -10.85
CA LEU A 34 9.66 -1.05 -9.49
C LEU A 34 8.57 -2.13 -9.38
N ASN A 35 7.61 -2.12 -10.31
CA ASN A 35 6.54 -3.12 -10.35
C ASN A 35 7.08 -4.54 -10.54
N ASN A 36 8.02 -4.72 -11.47
CA ASN A 36 8.63 -6.03 -11.71
C ASN A 36 9.40 -6.54 -10.48
N GLU A 37 10.22 -5.68 -9.87
CA GLU A 37 10.95 -6.03 -8.64
C GLU A 37 9.98 -6.38 -7.50
N TYR A 38 8.88 -5.65 -7.38
CA TYR A 38 7.85 -5.93 -6.38
C TYR A 38 7.22 -7.30 -6.61
N ASP A 39 6.88 -7.68 -7.85
CA ASP A 39 6.24 -8.96 -8.16
C ASP A 39 7.15 -10.16 -7.84
N GLU A 40 8.45 -10.04 -8.14
CA GLU A 40 9.46 -11.04 -7.82
C GLU A 40 9.62 -11.23 -6.31
N LEU A 41 9.70 -10.13 -5.56
CA LEU A 41 9.82 -10.16 -4.11
C LEU A 41 8.52 -10.62 -3.45
N PHE A 42 7.37 -10.21 -3.98
CA PHE A 42 6.06 -10.60 -3.48
C PHE A 42 5.89 -12.11 -3.55
N SER A 43 6.27 -12.74 -4.68
CA SER A 43 6.20 -14.20 -4.82
C SER A 43 7.01 -14.95 -3.76
N LYS A 44 8.13 -14.36 -3.30
CA LYS A 44 8.99 -14.94 -2.25
C LYS A 44 8.49 -14.64 -0.83
N LEU A 45 7.88 -13.48 -0.63
CA LEU A 45 7.57 -12.94 0.70
C LEU A 45 6.07 -12.93 1.05
N LYS A 46 5.17 -13.26 0.11
CA LYS A 46 3.70 -13.19 0.30
C LYS A 46 3.19 -13.91 1.54
N ASN A 47 3.86 -15.00 1.91
CA ASN A 47 3.47 -15.79 3.07
C ASN A 47 4.29 -15.43 4.32
N THR A 48 5.25 -14.53 4.24
CA THR A 48 6.20 -14.19 5.32
C THR A 48 5.78 -12.91 6.04
N HIS A 49 5.44 -13.02 7.32
CA HIS A 49 4.93 -11.93 8.15
C HIS A 49 5.70 -11.84 9.47
N LYS A 50 5.70 -10.65 10.10
CA LYS A 50 6.36 -10.44 11.40
C LYS A 50 5.35 -10.03 12.45
N ASN A 51 5.38 -10.68 13.62
CA ASN A 51 4.53 -10.26 14.74
C ASN A 51 5.13 -9.06 15.48
N LYS A 52 4.39 -8.53 16.47
CA LYS A 52 4.87 -7.40 17.30
C LYS A 52 6.11 -7.74 18.14
N GLU A 53 6.32 -9.02 18.42
CA GLU A 53 7.46 -9.53 19.19
C GLU A 53 8.71 -9.72 18.32
N GLY A 54 8.59 -9.52 17.00
CA GLY A 54 9.68 -9.63 16.04
C GLY A 54 9.89 -11.03 15.48
N GLU A 55 9.00 -11.96 15.78
CA GLU A 55 9.06 -13.33 15.28
C GLU A 55 8.44 -13.40 13.87
N THR A 56 9.14 -14.11 12.99
CA THR A 56 8.67 -14.33 11.62
C THR A 56 7.79 -15.57 11.59
N TYR A 57 6.61 -15.47 10.98
CA TYR A 57 5.69 -16.58 10.82
C TYR A 57 5.19 -16.66 9.38
N THR A 58 4.80 -17.88 9.00
CA THR A 58 4.23 -18.13 7.68
C THR A 58 2.71 -18.11 7.76
N LYS A 59 2.06 -17.30 6.93
CA LYS A 59 0.59 -17.27 6.80
C LYS A 59 0.23 -17.12 5.33
N GLU A 60 -0.50 -18.11 4.82
CA GLU A 60 -1.00 -18.07 3.45
C GLU A 60 -1.93 -16.88 3.24
N THR A 61 -1.74 -16.21 2.11
CA THR A 61 -2.58 -15.10 1.65
C THR A 61 -3.05 -15.37 0.23
N THR A 62 -4.29 -15.01 -0.05
CA THR A 62 -4.84 -14.99 -1.41
C THR A 62 -4.59 -13.65 -2.11
N GLU A 63 -3.91 -12.73 -1.43
CA GLU A 63 -3.55 -11.43 -1.98
C GLU A 63 -2.60 -11.58 -3.16
N THR A 64 -2.88 -10.82 -4.22
CA THR A 64 -2.04 -10.72 -5.41
C THR A 64 -1.27 -9.41 -5.40
N PRO A 65 -0.07 -9.38 -6.00
CA PRO A 65 0.67 -8.13 -6.11
C PRO A 65 -0.12 -7.08 -6.91
N GLU A 66 -0.89 -7.49 -7.92
CA GLU A 66 -1.74 -6.62 -8.74
C GLU A 66 -2.77 -5.86 -7.90
N GLN A 67 -3.46 -6.54 -6.97
CA GLN A 67 -4.44 -5.91 -6.09
C GLN A 67 -3.82 -4.76 -5.29
N PHE A 68 -2.63 -4.97 -4.73
CA PHE A 68 -1.95 -3.93 -3.97
C PHE A 68 -1.48 -2.77 -4.86
N LYS A 69 -0.85 -3.08 -6.00
CA LYS A 69 -0.37 -2.07 -6.96
C LYS A 69 -1.53 -1.19 -7.46
N ASP A 70 -2.66 -1.80 -7.82
CA ASP A 70 -3.86 -1.11 -8.31
C ASP A 70 -4.45 -0.17 -7.26
N ILE A 71 -4.58 -0.61 -6.01
CA ILE A 71 -5.07 0.26 -4.93
C ILE A 71 -4.15 1.47 -4.74
N ILE A 72 -2.83 1.27 -4.71
CA ILE A 72 -1.87 2.36 -4.55
C ILE A 72 -1.93 3.36 -5.71
N ASN A 73 -1.99 2.88 -6.95
CA ASN A 73 -2.12 3.74 -8.13
C ASN A 73 -3.43 4.54 -8.11
N LYS A 74 -4.56 3.90 -7.80
CA LYS A 74 -5.86 4.59 -7.66
C LYS A 74 -5.80 5.68 -6.59
N LEU A 75 -5.18 5.41 -5.44
CA LEU A 75 -5.02 6.42 -4.38
C LEU A 75 -4.18 7.62 -4.83
N PHE A 76 -3.11 7.40 -5.60
CA PHE A 76 -2.28 8.50 -6.13
C PHE A 76 -3.03 9.30 -7.21
N ASN A 77 -3.82 8.64 -8.05
CA ASN A 77 -4.63 9.30 -9.08
C ASN A 77 -5.71 10.21 -8.49
N LEU A 78 -6.20 9.94 -7.27
CA LEU A 78 -7.14 10.81 -6.58
C LEU A 78 -6.52 12.16 -6.16
N LYS A 79 -5.18 12.31 -6.20
CA LYS A 79 -4.45 13.55 -5.88
C LYS A 79 -4.99 14.25 -4.63
N MET A 80 -5.21 13.46 -3.58
CA MET A 80 -5.85 13.94 -2.35
C MET A 80 -4.93 14.90 -1.61
N ASP A 81 -5.40 16.12 -1.37
CA ASP A 81 -4.67 17.11 -0.60
C ASP A 81 -4.96 16.97 0.91
N GLY A 82 -3.90 17.02 1.71
CA GLY A 82 -3.99 16.86 3.17
C GLY A 82 -4.37 15.44 3.63
N VAL A 83 -4.28 14.42 2.77
CA VAL A 83 -4.48 13.01 3.13
C VAL A 83 -3.16 12.26 3.19
N ALA A 84 -2.89 11.60 4.31
CA ALA A 84 -1.73 10.74 4.47
C ALA A 84 -2.10 9.28 4.17
N ILE A 85 -1.30 8.63 3.32
CA ILE A 85 -1.40 7.20 2.98
C ILE A 85 -0.30 6.45 3.72
N GLU A 86 -0.67 5.58 4.65
CA GLU A 86 0.25 4.79 5.47
C GLU A 86 0.03 3.30 5.28
N VAL A 87 1.11 2.54 5.15
CA VAL A 87 1.06 1.07 5.15
C VAL A 87 1.56 0.58 6.51
N VAL A 88 0.67 -0.04 7.28
CA VAL A 88 0.94 -0.57 8.62
C VAL A 88 0.52 -2.03 8.65
N GLY A 89 1.54 -2.89 8.67
CA GLY A 89 1.38 -4.32 8.47
C GLY A 89 0.79 -4.63 7.11
N THR A 90 -0.32 -5.37 7.07
CA THR A 90 -1.06 -5.69 5.85
C THR A 90 -2.14 -4.66 5.50
N PHE A 91 -2.31 -3.61 6.29
CA PHE A 91 -3.38 -2.62 6.11
C PHE A 91 -2.85 -1.33 5.50
N ILE A 92 -3.62 -0.78 4.55
CA ILE A 92 -3.47 0.58 4.05
C ILE A 92 -4.39 1.47 4.88
N TRP A 93 -3.84 2.55 5.45
CA TRP A 93 -4.55 3.54 6.24
C TRP A 93 -4.55 4.89 5.51
N LEU A 94 -5.70 5.55 5.52
CA LEU A 94 -5.87 6.93 5.04
C LEU A 94 -6.29 7.81 6.22
N THR A 95 -5.49 8.82 6.52
CA THR A 95 -5.70 9.76 7.63
C THR A 95 -5.61 11.22 7.14
N GLY A 96 -6.07 12.18 7.93
CA GLY A 96 -6.05 13.61 7.56
C GLY A 96 -7.37 14.09 6.96
N ASN A 97 -7.31 14.93 5.92
CA ASN A 97 -8.48 15.57 5.32
C ASN A 97 -9.25 14.65 4.34
N THR A 98 -9.73 13.50 4.82
CA THR A 98 -10.41 12.50 3.97
C THR A 98 -11.89 12.79 3.71
N LYS A 99 -12.47 13.85 4.30
CA LYS A 99 -13.90 14.18 4.17
C LYS A 99 -14.33 14.52 2.73
N PRO A 100 -13.57 15.34 1.97
CA PRO A 100 -13.94 15.68 0.59
C PRO A 100 -13.91 14.46 -0.34
N TYR A 101 -13.01 13.51 -0.08
CA TYR A 101 -12.76 12.33 -0.91
C TYR A 101 -13.52 11.09 -0.43
N LYS A 102 -14.51 11.26 0.46
CA LYS A 102 -15.20 10.15 1.14
C LYS A 102 -15.83 9.17 0.16
N ASP A 103 -16.45 9.65 -0.91
CA ASP A 103 -17.17 8.80 -1.85
C ASP A 103 -16.20 8.03 -2.77
N ASP A 104 -15.10 8.66 -3.19
CA ASP A 104 -14.01 7.98 -3.90
C ASP A 104 -13.35 6.90 -3.05
N ILE A 105 -13.03 7.22 -1.79
CA ILE A 105 -12.45 6.27 -0.83
C ILE A 105 -13.38 5.08 -0.59
N LYS A 106 -14.70 5.33 -0.50
CA LYS A 106 -15.71 4.27 -0.40
C LYS A 106 -15.81 3.43 -1.67
N ALA A 107 -15.69 4.03 -2.85
CA ALA A 107 -15.69 3.31 -4.12
C ALA A 107 -14.48 2.37 -4.24
N LEU A 108 -13.36 2.70 -3.58
CA LEU A 108 -12.21 1.82 -3.40
C LEU A 108 -12.40 0.76 -2.29
N GLU A 109 -13.61 0.65 -1.74
CA GLU A 109 -14.02 -0.28 -0.68
C GLU A 109 -13.22 -0.14 0.63
N PHE A 110 -12.70 1.06 0.92
CA PHE A 110 -12.12 1.32 2.22
C PHE A 110 -13.22 1.35 3.29
N ARG A 111 -12.87 0.86 4.48
CA ARG A 111 -13.74 0.90 5.66
C ARG A 111 -13.35 2.05 6.56
N TYR A 112 -14.32 2.77 7.09
CA TYR A 112 -14.07 3.84 8.04
C TYR A 112 -13.96 3.29 9.47
N SER A 113 -12.96 3.75 10.21
CA SER A 113 -12.75 3.48 11.63
C SER A 113 -13.08 4.74 12.44
N PRO A 114 -14.26 4.80 13.10
CA PRO A 114 -14.67 5.98 13.87
C PRO A 114 -13.72 6.29 15.03
N LYS A 115 -13.17 5.26 15.67
CA LYS A 115 -12.25 5.40 16.81
C LYS A 115 -10.93 6.08 16.42
N LYS A 116 -10.45 5.81 15.21
CA LYS A 116 -9.19 6.37 14.68
C LYS A 116 -9.41 7.57 13.77
N TYR A 117 -10.66 7.93 13.48
CA TYR A 117 -11.02 8.93 12.47
C TYR A 117 -10.28 8.73 11.15
N ALA A 118 -10.19 7.48 10.70
CA ALA A 118 -9.34 7.05 9.59
C ALA A 118 -10.03 6.00 8.72
N TRP A 119 -9.62 5.90 7.47
CA TRP A 119 -10.04 4.82 6.59
C TRP A 119 -8.99 3.73 6.53
N TYR A 120 -9.40 2.48 6.35
CA TYR A 120 -8.49 1.36 6.21
C TYR A 120 -8.99 0.33 5.21
N LYS A 121 -8.06 -0.35 4.53
CA LYS A 121 -8.33 -1.49 3.65
C LYS A 121 -7.22 -2.54 3.81
N ALA A 122 -7.63 -3.80 3.90
CA ALA A 122 -6.74 -4.92 3.65
C ALA A 122 -6.88 -5.25 2.15
N PRO A 123 -5.78 -5.28 1.38
CA PRO A 123 -5.78 -5.72 -0.02
C PRO A 123 -6.17 -7.20 -0.17
#